data_AF-A0A7S3H0H8-F1
#
_entry.id   AF-A0A7S3H0H8-F1
#
_cell.length_a   1.000
_cell.length_b   1.000
_cell.length_c   1.000
_cell.angle_alpha   90.00
_cell.angle_beta   90.00
_cell.angle_gamma   90.00
#
_symmetry.space_group_name_H-M   'P 1'
#
loop_
_entity.id
_entity.type
_entity.pdbx_description
1 polymer ?
#
loop_
_entity_poly.entity_id
_entity_poly.type
_entity_poly.pdbx_seq_one_letter_code
_entity_poly.pdbx_strand_id
1 'polypeptide(L)'
;QPNVLAKPEPVNAAEFKEKLAAPTPQPAAAPAQAPAKKGCPCGCDGCSPCSCPAGCSKCSSGCHCALPAAPLQVKALTYNLQWWSLYGERKGNDGSATTIIEAAMPDVMGLQECEDVTKVMIEGGLTANYTAVQGPHALAAAFKTATWELVGEGHEVVAVDETEQFFS
;
A
#
# COMPACT_ATOMS: atom_id res chain seq x y z
N GLN A 1 -18.90 9.61 -43.33
CA GLN A 1 -18.59 10.95 -42.77
C GLN A 1 -17.51 10.76 -41.72
N PRO A 2 -16.44 11.57 -41.68
CA PRO A 2 -15.42 11.41 -40.65
C PRO A 2 -15.97 11.91 -39.30
N ASN A 3 -15.82 11.08 -38.28
CA ASN A 3 -16.23 11.36 -36.91
C ASN A 3 -15.20 12.31 -36.29
N VAL A 4 -15.59 13.56 -36.02
CA VAL A 4 -14.75 14.54 -35.34
C VAL A 4 -14.88 14.28 -33.85
N LEU A 5 -13.91 13.59 -33.24
CA LEU A 5 -13.83 13.51 -31.78
C LEU A 5 -13.68 14.93 -31.22
N ALA A 6 -14.64 15.35 -30.39
CA ALA A 6 -14.56 16.59 -29.66
C ALA A 6 -13.29 16.60 -28.79
N LYS A 7 -12.56 17.72 -28.80
CA LYS A 7 -11.43 17.94 -27.90
C LYS A 7 -11.91 17.79 -26.44
N PRO A 8 -11.19 17.07 -25.56
CA PRO A 8 -11.51 17.06 -24.15
C PRO A 8 -11.34 18.47 -23.58
N GLU A 9 -12.32 18.90 -22.78
CA GLU A 9 -12.28 20.18 -22.09
C GLU A 9 -11.13 20.22 -21.06
N PRO A 10 -10.50 21.38 -20.85
CA PRO A 10 -9.43 21.53 -19.87
C PRO A 10 -9.98 21.23 -18.46
N VAL A 11 -9.39 20.23 -17.81
CA VAL A 11 -9.74 19.86 -16.44
C VAL A 11 -9.38 21.02 -15.51
N ASN A 12 -10.37 21.56 -14.80
CA ASN A 12 -10.18 22.65 -13.86
C ASN A 12 -9.43 22.14 -12.62
N ALA A 13 -8.21 22.63 -12.40
CA ALA A 13 -7.36 22.26 -11.27
C ALA A 13 -7.98 22.55 -9.88
N ALA A 14 -8.97 23.45 -9.80
CA ALA A 14 -9.71 23.71 -8.57
C ALA A 14 -10.70 22.57 -8.24
N GLU A 15 -11.34 21.98 -9.26
CA GLU A 15 -12.33 20.91 -9.08
C GLU A 15 -11.67 19.59 -8.64
N PHE A 16 -10.43 19.35 -9.07
CA PHE A 16 -9.64 18.20 -8.61
C PHE A 16 -9.22 18.31 -7.14
N LYS A 17 -8.92 19.53 -6.66
CA LYS A 17 -8.57 19.78 -5.26
C LYS A 17 -9.74 19.54 -4.31
N GLU A 18 -10.96 19.81 -4.75
CA GLU A 18 -12.17 19.56 -3.97
C GLU A 18 -12.49 18.06 -3.88
N LYS A 19 -12.28 17.29 -4.96
CA LYS A 19 -12.47 15.82 -4.97
C LYS A 19 -11.37 15.04 -4.23
N LEU A 20 -10.24 15.69 -3.91
CA LEU A 20 -9.19 15.15 -3.03
C LEU A 20 -9.50 15.33 -1.54
N ALA A 21 -10.56 16.07 -1.18
CA ALA A 21 -11.04 16.09 0.20
C ALA A 21 -11.57 14.69 0.54
N ALA A 22 -10.75 13.93 1.27
CA ALA A 22 -11.10 12.60 1.72
C ALA A 22 -12.46 12.65 2.46
N PRO A 23 -13.40 11.72 2.16
CA PRO A 23 -14.59 11.58 3.00
C PRO A 23 -14.13 11.37 4.44
N THR A 24 -14.80 12.02 5.37
CA THR A 24 -14.55 11.83 6.81
C THR A 24 -14.57 10.32 7.06
N PRO A 25 -13.50 9.72 7.61
CA PRO A 25 -13.44 8.28 7.76
C PRO A 25 -14.60 7.85 8.66
N GLN A 26 -15.55 7.11 8.07
CA GLN A 26 -16.54 6.38 8.83
C GLN A 26 -15.77 5.39 9.69
N PRO A 27 -15.97 5.36 11.03
CA PRO A 27 -15.22 4.46 11.88
C PRO A 27 -15.42 3.02 11.41
N ALA A 28 -14.35 2.40 10.92
CA ALA A 28 -14.35 0.97 10.66
C ALA A 28 -14.73 0.27 11.96
N ALA A 29 -15.69 -0.66 11.89
CA ALA A 29 -16.04 -1.49 13.03
C ALA A 29 -14.75 -2.13 13.59
N ALA A 30 -14.51 -1.95 14.88
CA ALA A 30 -13.31 -2.46 15.53
C ALA A 30 -13.14 -3.96 15.23
N PRO A 31 -11.92 -4.43 14.92
CA PRO A 31 -11.68 -5.85 14.73
C PRO A 31 -12.11 -6.60 15.99
N ALA A 32 -12.82 -7.72 15.79
CA ALA A 32 -13.20 -8.62 16.86
C ALA A 32 -11.96 -8.96 17.70
N GLN A 33 -12.01 -8.66 18.99
CA GLN A 33 -10.91 -8.90 19.92
C GLN A 33 -10.52 -10.38 19.86
N ALA A 34 -9.25 -10.65 19.60
CA ALA A 34 -8.70 -12.00 19.70
C ALA A 34 -9.01 -12.56 21.10
N PRO A 35 -9.37 -13.86 21.23
CA PRO A 35 -9.71 -14.42 22.53
C PRO A 35 -8.51 -14.31 23.48
N ALA A 36 -8.74 -13.73 24.65
CA ALA A 36 -7.75 -13.64 25.71
C ALA A 36 -7.28 -15.05 26.09
N LYS A 37 -6.00 -15.35 25.82
CA LYS A 37 -5.38 -16.61 26.28
C LYS A 37 -5.34 -16.59 27.81
N LYS A 38 -5.98 -17.57 28.43
CA LYS A 38 -6.03 -17.78 29.88
C LYS A 38 -4.65 -18.19 30.40
N GLY A 39 -4.12 -17.41 31.35
CA GLY A 39 -3.12 -17.85 32.34
C GLY A 39 -1.66 -17.54 32.01
N CYS A 40 -0.92 -17.12 33.05
CA CYS A 40 0.55 -17.04 33.03
C CYS A 40 1.14 -18.44 32.75
N PRO A 41 2.13 -18.59 31.85
CA PRO A 41 2.81 -19.86 31.60
C PRO A 41 3.58 -20.40 32.82
N CYS A 42 3.72 -19.59 33.87
CA CYS A 42 4.39 -19.94 35.13
C CYS A 42 3.56 -20.84 36.08
N GLY A 43 2.27 -21.07 35.79
CA GLY A 43 1.43 -22.00 36.57
C GLY A 43 1.24 -21.62 38.04
N CYS A 44 1.34 -20.33 38.37
CA CYS A 44 1.17 -19.80 39.72
C CYS A 44 -0.25 -19.27 39.90
N ASP A 45 -0.92 -19.68 40.97
CA ASP A 45 -2.22 -19.13 41.37
C ASP A 45 -2.06 -17.66 41.76
N GLY A 46 -2.89 -16.78 41.19
CA GLY A 46 -2.85 -15.34 41.43
C GLY A 46 -1.87 -14.54 40.56
N CYS A 47 -1.12 -15.18 39.65
CA CYS A 47 -0.36 -14.46 38.63
C CYS A 47 -1.28 -13.93 37.53
N SER A 48 -1.49 -12.61 37.51
CA SER A 48 -2.01 -11.93 36.34
C SER A 48 -0.96 -11.98 35.23
N PRO A 49 -1.33 -12.08 33.94
CA PRO A 49 -0.39 -12.16 32.82
C PRO A 49 0.63 -11.02 32.75
N CYS A 50 0.49 -9.95 33.55
CA CYS A 50 1.36 -8.78 33.54
C CYS A 50 1.89 -8.36 34.94
N SER A 51 1.60 -9.11 36.01
CA SER A 51 2.13 -8.78 37.35
C SER A 51 2.47 -10.03 38.15
N CYS A 52 3.76 -10.22 38.39
CA CYS A 52 4.23 -11.17 39.39
C CYS A 52 4.33 -10.43 40.73
N PRO A 53 3.64 -10.87 41.80
CA PRO A 53 3.91 -10.33 43.13
C PRO A 53 5.37 -10.59 43.51
N ALA A 54 6.00 -9.62 44.18
CA ALA A 54 7.36 -9.75 44.66
C ALA A 54 7.50 -11.02 45.54
N GLY A 55 8.42 -11.92 45.17
CA GLY A 55 8.64 -13.19 45.88
C GLY A 55 8.17 -14.45 45.16
N CYS A 56 7.68 -14.37 43.91
CA CYS A 56 7.40 -15.57 43.12
C CYS A 56 8.71 -16.30 42.72
N SER A 57 9.06 -17.35 43.45
CA SER A 57 10.28 -18.15 43.25
C SER A 57 10.30 -18.98 41.96
N LYS A 58 9.17 -19.07 41.25
CA LYS A 58 9.08 -19.75 39.94
C LYS A 58 9.28 -18.81 38.74
N CYS A 59 9.30 -17.50 38.97
CA CYS A 59 9.60 -16.50 37.95
C CYS A 59 11.09 -16.15 37.97
N SER A 60 11.95 -17.15 37.76
CA SER A 60 13.37 -16.91 37.55
C SER A 60 13.58 -16.25 36.17
N SER A 61 13.87 -14.94 36.20
CA SER A 61 14.51 -14.15 35.12
C SER A 61 13.88 -14.13 33.71
N GLY A 62 12.70 -14.70 33.49
CA GLY A 62 12.17 -14.90 32.13
C GLY A 62 10.71 -14.50 31.89
N CYS A 63 10.03 -13.86 32.84
CA CYS A 63 8.62 -13.49 32.64
C CYS A 63 8.51 -12.22 31.76
N HIS A 64 8.81 -12.36 30.47
CA HIS A 64 8.58 -11.32 29.47
C HIS A 64 7.11 -11.34 29.08
N CYS A 65 6.35 -10.45 29.69
CA CYS A 65 5.04 -10.08 29.17
C CYS A 65 5.34 -9.22 27.95
N ALA A 66 5.35 -9.81 26.75
CA ALA A 66 5.38 -9.02 25.53
C ALA A 66 4.10 -8.18 25.54
N LEU A 67 4.23 -6.89 25.88
CA LEU A 67 3.17 -5.93 25.63
C LEU A 67 2.76 -6.12 24.16
N PRO A 68 1.46 -6.16 23.84
CA PRO A 68 1.05 -6.26 22.45
C PRO A 68 1.75 -5.13 21.69
N ALA A 69 2.53 -5.50 20.67
CA ALA A 69 3.19 -4.53 19.82
C ALA A 69 2.13 -3.54 19.34
N ALA A 70 2.46 -2.24 19.35
CA ALA A 70 1.56 -1.24 18.82
C ALA A 70 1.10 -1.66 17.40
N PRO A 71 -0.19 -1.49 17.06
CA PRO A 71 -0.68 -1.85 15.74
C PRO A 71 0.18 -1.20 14.65
N LEU A 72 0.67 -2.00 13.69
CA LEU A 72 1.38 -1.49 12.53
C LEU A 72 0.39 -0.72 11.65
N GLN A 73 0.70 0.54 11.37
CA GLN A 73 -0.03 1.34 10.39
C GLN A 73 0.72 1.29 9.07
N VAL A 74 0.00 1.01 7.97
CA VAL A 74 0.56 0.95 6.62
C VAL A 74 -0.29 1.81 5.71
N LYS A 75 0.34 2.72 4.98
CA LYS A 75 -0.31 3.50 3.93
C LYS A 75 -0.08 2.85 2.58
N ALA A 76 -1.15 2.43 1.92
CA ALA A 76 -1.09 1.85 0.57
C ALA A 76 -1.65 2.83 -0.47
N LEU A 77 -0.96 2.93 -1.61
CA LEU A 77 -1.45 3.63 -2.79
C LEU A 77 -1.77 2.61 -3.89
N THR A 78 -2.90 2.75 -4.55
CA THR A 78 -3.19 2.07 -5.82
C THR A 78 -3.44 3.12 -6.88
N TYR A 79 -2.74 3.05 -8.01
CA TYR A 79 -2.80 4.10 -9.00
C TYR A 79 -2.72 3.55 -10.43
N ASN A 80 -3.79 3.73 -11.19
CA ASN A 80 -3.75 3.54 -12.63
C ASN A 80 -3.13 4.77 -13.29
N LEU A 81 -1.96 4.61 -13.92
CA LEU A 81 -1.21 5.70 -14.55
C LEU A 81 -1.81 6.16 -15.88
N GLN A 82 -2.71 5.37 -16.47
CA GLN A 82 -3.23 5.58 -17.81
C GLN A 82 -2.08 5.77 -18.83
N TRP A 83 -1.18 4.79 -18.93
CA TRP A 83 0.15 4.93 -19.55
C TRP A 83 0.13 5.66 -20.89
N TRP A 84 -0.78 5.24 -21.77
CA TRP A 84 -0.89 5.77 -23.11
C TRP A 84 -1.15 7.28 -23.12
N SER A 85 -2.03 7.76 -22.24
CA SER A 85 -2.33 9.19 -22.10
C SER A 85 -1.18 9.91 -21.40
N LEU A 86 -0.77 9.43 -20.22
CA LEU A 86 0.19 10.14 -19.39
C LEU A 86 1.59 10.18 -20.03
N TYR A 87 2.10 9.03 -20.45
CA TYR A 87 3.46 8.88 -20.96
C TYR A 87 3.54 8.85 -22.49
N GLY A 88 2.52 8.28 -23.15
CA GLY A 88 2.45 8.26 -24.61
C GLY A 88 2.14 9.64 -25.20
N GLU A 89 1.04 10.27 -24.80
CA GLU A 89 0.61 11.57 -25.35
C GLU A 89 1.22 12.75 -24.60
N ARG A 90 1.09 12.77 -23.27
CA ARG A 90 1.46 13.91 -22.42
C ARG A 90 2.91 13.88 -21.94
N LYS A 91 3.68 12.86 -22.36
CA LYS A 91 5.14 12.74 -22.13
C LYS A 91 5.54 12.85 -20.64
N GLY A 92 4.74 12.31 -19.75
CA GLY A 92 4.95 12.33 -18.30
C GLY A 92 4.31 13.53 -17.59
N ASN A 93 3.80 14.52 -18.36
CA ASN A 93 3.10 15.70 -17.86
C ASN A 93 3.84 16.36 -16.67
N ASP A 94 5.12 16.66 -16.90
CA ASP A 94 6.02 17.30 -15.94
C ASP A 94 6.11 16.56 -14.58
N GLY A 95 6.04 15.22 -14.60
CA GLY A 95 6.14 14.40 -13.39
C GLY A 95 4.88 14.43 -12.53
N SER A 96 3.70 14.70 -13.10
CA SER A 96 2.47 14.79 -12.29
C SER A 96 2.15 13.53 -11.49
N ALA A 97 2.51 12.34 -12.01
CA ALA A 97 2.33 11.10 -11.27
C ALA A 97 3.21 11.06 -10.01
N THR A 98 4.46 11.52 -10.10
CA THR A 98 5.37 11.52 -8.96
C THR A 98 4.98 12.56 -7.94
N THR A 99 4.46 13.73 -8.36
CA THR A 99 3.89 14.72 -7.43
C THR A 99 2.77 14.11 -6.57
N ILE A 100 1.90 13.28 -7.14
CA ILE A 100 0.84 12.59 -6.38
C ILE A 100 1.44 11.60 -5.39
N ILE A 101 2.41 10.80 -5.84
CA ILE A 101 3.08 9.79 -4.99
C ILE A 101 3.81 10.46 -3.82
N GLU A 102 4.54 11.55 -4.07
CA GLU A 102 5.24 12.31 -3.03
C GLU A 102 4.27 12.93 -2.03
N ALA A 103 3.17 13.52 -2.49
CA ALA A 103 2.15 14.09 -1.60
C ALA A 103 1.48 13.02 -0.74
N ALA A 104 1.22 11.83 -1.30
CA ALA A 104 0.62 10.73 -0.57
C ALA A 104 1.58 10.12 0.46
N MET A 105 2.89 10.09 0.19
CA MET A 105 3.91 9.39 0.98
C MET A 105 3.46 7.98 1.40
N PRO A 106 3.17 7.07 0.45
CA PRO A 106 2.78 5.70 0.76
C PRO A 106 3.94 4.89 1.33
N ASP A 107 3.65 3.84 2.09
CA ASP A 107 4.63 2.82 2.47
C ASP A 107 4.82 1.81 1.34
N VAL A 108 3.72 1.46 0.67
CA VAL A 108 3.67 0.55 -0.48
C VAL A 108 2.74 1.10 -1.55
N MET A 109 3.04 0.82 -2.81
CA MET A 109 2.22 1.24 -3.95
C MET A 109 2.07 0.15 -4.99
N GLY A 110 0.86 0.02 -5.54
CA GLY A 110 0.55 -0.78 -6.72
C GLY A 110 0.16 0.12 -7.88
N LEU A 111 0.79 -0.08 -9.03
CA LEU A 111 0.60 0.73 -10.23
C LEU A 111 -0.05 -0.12 -11.32
N GLN A 112 -1.19 0.32 -11.84
CA GLN A 112 -1.81 -0.26 -13.05
C GLN A 112 -1.48 0.59 -14.27
N GLU A 113 -1.54 -0.04 -15.45
CA GLU A 113 -1.11 0.58 -16.70
C GLU A 113 0.28 1.21 -16.55
N CYS A 114 1.23 0.44 -16.03
CA CYS A 114 2.61 0.82 -15.81
C CYS A 114 3.51 -0.04 -16.69
N GLU A 115 3.80 0.42 -17.91
CA GLU A 115 4.68 -0.32 -18.83
C GLU A 115 6.16 -0.25 -18.41
N ASP A 116 6.59 0.86 -17.80
CA ASP A 116 7.95 1.04 -17.29
C ASP A 116 7.96 1.80 -15.96
N VAL A 117 8.05 1.06 -14.86
CA VAL A 117 8.14 1.64 -13.52
C VAL A 117 9.41 2.47 -13.31
N THR A 118 10.51 2.17 -14.01
CA THR A 118 11.77 2.91 -13.88
C THR A 118 11.58 4.37 -14.30
N LYS A 119 10.81 4.61 -15.36
CA LYS A 119 10.47 5.96 -15.82
C LYS A 119 9.69 6.75 -14.77
N VAL A 120 8.71 6.12 -14.12
CA VAL A 120 7.96 6.72 -13.01
C VAL A 120 8.89 7.06 -11.84
N MET A 121 9.82 6.16 -11.49
CA MET A 121 10.71 6.38 -10.34
C MET A 121 11.75 7.47 -10.60
N ILE A 122 12.26 7.60 -11.83
CA ILE A 122 13.31 8.57 -12.18
C ILE A 122 12.76 9.99 -12.28
N GLU A 123 11.63 10.20 -12.95
CA GLU A 123 11.13 11.55 -13.27
C GLU A 123 10.86 12.41 -12.02
N GLY A 124 10.51 11.78 -10.91
CA GLY A 124 10.30 12.45 -9.62
C GLY A 124 11.35 12.17 -8.56
N GLY A 125 12.49 11.57 -8.91
CA GLY A 125 13.55 11.27 -7.93
C GLY A 125 13.13 10.31 -6.81
N LEU A 126 12.10 9.49 -7.05
CA LEU A 126 11.56 8.55 -6.06
C LEU A 126 12.56 7.44 -5.70
N THR A 127 13.54 7.18 -6.57
CA THR A 127 14.60 6.17 -6.38
C THR A 127 15.42 6.33 -5.11
N ALA A 128 15.43 7.53 -4.50
CA ALA A 128 16.10 7.75 -3.22
C ALA A 128 15.35 7.11 -2.03
N ASN A 129 14.03 6.97 -2.13
CA ASN A 129 13.16 6.57 -1.02
C ASN A 129 12.40 5.27 -1.27
N TYR A 130 12.24 4.90 -2.54
CA TYR A 130 11.48 3.74 -2.97
C TYR A 130 12.33 2.86 -3.87
N THR A 131 12.04 1.57 -3.81
CA THR A 131 12.42 0.63 -4.85
C THR A 131 11.17 -0.01 -5.41
N ALA A 132 11.27 -0.50 -6.65
CA ALA A 132 10.14 -0.99 -7.41
C ALA A 132 10.43 -2.34 -8.06
N VAL A 133 9.37 -3.11 -8.23
CA VAL A 133 9.34 -4.39 -8.95
C VAL A 133 8.38 -4.23 -10.12
N GLN A 134 8.90 -4.44 -11.34
CA GLN A 134 8.06 -4.49 -12.54
C GLN A 134 7.37 -5.86 -12.60
N GLY A 135 6.04 -5.85 -12.65
CA GLY A 135 5.22 -7.04 -12.87
C GLY A 135 4.82 -7.20 -14.34
N PRO A 136 4.20 -8.34 -14.69
CA PRO A 136 3.64 -8.56 -16.02
C PRO A 136 2.39 -7.70 -16.27
N HIS A 137 1.95 -7.63 -17.53
CA HIS A 137 0.68 -6.99 -17.94
C HIS A 137 0.52 -5.53 -17.51
N ALA A 138 1.59 -4.74 -17.60
CA ALA A 138 1.62 -3.34 -17.20
C ALA A 138 1.21 -3.13 -15.72
N LEU A 139 1.61 -4.05 -14.84
CA LEU A 139 1.51 -3.90 -13.40
C LEU A 139 2.89 -3.65 -12.81
N ALA A 140 2.97 -2.84 -11.76
CA ALA A 140 4.18 -2.71 -10.97
C ALA A 140 3.85 -2.52 -9.49
N ALA A 141 4.82 -2.85 -8.63
CA ALA A 141 4.75 -2.57 -7.20
C ALA A 141 5.97 -1.74 -6.78
N ALA A 142 5.85 -0.89 -5.78
CA ALA A 142 6.99 -0.24 -5.16
C ALA A 142 6.79 -0.07 -3.66
N PHE A 143 7.88 0.03 -2.91
CA PHE A 143 7.85 0.11 -1.46
C PHE A 143 8.98 0.97 -0.91
N LYS A 144 8.72 1.59 0.25
CA LYS A 144 9.63 2.54 0.88
C LYS A 144 10.80 1.82 1.55
N THR A 145 12.02 2.07 1.09
CA THR A 145 13.22 1.33 1.51
C THR A 145 13.70 1.67 2.91
N ALA A 146 13.25 2.79 3.48
CA ALA A 146 13.57 3.18 4.85
C ALA A 146 12.93 2.25 5.92
N THR A 147 11.85 1.54 5.56
CA THR A 147 11.05 0.74 6.50
C THR A 147 10.71 -0.65 5.99
N TRP A 148 10.88 -0.91 4.70
CA TRP A 148 10.56 -2.19 4.06
C TRP A 148 11.72 -2.72 3.25
N GLU A 149 11.89 -4.04 3.29
CA GLU A 149 12.85 -4.79 2.49
C GLU A 149 12.15 -5.86 1.66
N LEU A 150 12.67 -6.13 0.46
CA LEU A 150 12.15 -7.21 -0.38
C LEU A 150 12.65 -8.54 0.16
N VAL A 151 11.72 -9.38 0.63
CA VAL A 151 12.04 -10.76 1.05
C VAL A 151 11.90 -11.77 -0.10
N GLY A 152 11.15 -11.41 -1.15
CA GLY A 152 10.94 -12.23 -2.34
C GLY A 152 9.93 -11.59 -3.29
N GLU A 153 9.93 -12.03 -4.55
CA GLU A 153 9.02 -11.56 -5.60
C GLU A 153 8.55 -12.73 -6.48
N GLY A 154 7.37 -12.58 -7.08
CA GLY A 154 6.76 -13.57 -7.95
C GLY A 154 5.45 -13.08 -8.55
N HIS A 155 4.97 -13.76 -9.58
CA HIS A 155 3.69 -13.49 -10.21
C HIS A 155 3.04 -14.79 -10.66
N GLU A 156 1.71 -14.84 -10.58
CA GLU A 156 0.91 -15.95 -11.08
C GLU A 156 -0.38 -15.37 -11.68
N VAL A 157 -0.74 -15.82 -12.88
CA VAL A 157 -2.00 -15.44 -13.51
C VAL A 157 -3.10 -16.33 -12.93
N VAL A 158 -3.95 -15.75 -12.08
CA VAL A 158 -4.96 -16.50 -11.32
C VAL A 158 -6.33 -16.59 -12.00
N ALA A 159 -6.63 -15.69 -12.95
CA ALA A 159 -7.87 -15.71 -13.73
C ALA A 159 -7.76 -14.86 -15.01
N VAL A 160 -8.54 -15.23 -16.02
CA VAL A 160 -8.86 -14.41 -17.20
C VAL A 160 -10.39 -14.34 -17.25
N ASP A 161 -10.95 -13.14 -17.32
CA ASP A 161 -12.39 -12.89 -17.13
C ASP A 161 -13.30 -13.53 -18.20
N GLU A 162 -12.77 -14.08 -19.31
CA GLU A 162 -13.31 -15.20 -20.11
C GLU A 162 -12.55 -15.38 -21.44
N THR A 163 -12.60 -16.58 -22.04
CA THR A 163 -11.91 -16.90 -23.33
C THR A 163 -12.58 -16.26 -24.56
N GLU A 164 -13.83 -15.79 -24.44
CA GLU A 164 -14.62 -15.24 -25.54
C GLU A 164 -14.17 -13.83 -25.99
N GLN A 165 -13.30 -13.16 -25.23
CA GLN A 165 -12.78 -11.83 -25.60
C GLN A 165 -11.62 -11.87 -26.63
N PHE A 166 -11.13 -13.05 -27.00
CA PHE A 166 -10.00 -13.19 -27.93
C PHE A 166 -10.39 -13.47 -29.39
N PHE A 167 -11.69 -13.65 -29.70
CA PHE A 167 -12.15 -13.91 -31.08
C PHE A 167 -13.48 -13.21 -31.41
N SER A 168 -13.44 -12.28 -32.37
CA SER A 168 -14.58 -11.86 -33.19
C SER A 168 -14.12 -11.55 -34.62
#